data_AF-A0A809PJV6-F1
#
_entry.id   AF-A0A809PJV6-F1
#
_cell.length_a   1.000
_cell.length_b   1.000
_cell.length_c   1.000
_cell.angle_alpha   90.00
_cell.angle_beta   90.00
_cell.angle_gamma   90.00
#
_symmetry.space_group_name_H-M   'P 1'
#
loop_
_entity.id
_entity.type
_entity.pdbx_description
1 polymer ?
#
loop_
_entity_poly.entity_id
_entity_poly.type
_entity_poly.pdbx_seq_one_letter_code
_entity_poly.pdbx_strand_id
1 'polypeptide(L)' 'MWLYKGIDIMSKSVKPVVRTVYRSSVDGEFVTAEYAKQHPRETEKQRIRLQSPPPPKKPR' A
#
# COMPACT_ATOMS: atom_id res chain seq x y z
N MET A 1 -26.98 -32.47 19.49
CA MET A 1 -25.60 -32.49 18.94
C MET A 1 -25.49 -31.28 18.02
N TRP A 2 -24.68 -30.29 18.41
CA TRP A 2 -24.80 -28.91 17.95
C TRP A 2 -24.27 -28.72 16.50
N LEU A 3 -25.05 -27.94 15.74
CA LEU A 3 -24.83 -27.56 14.34
C LEU A 3 -23.62 -26.59 14.25
N TYR A 4 -22.59 -26.93 13.47
CA TYR A 4 -21.49 -26.01 13.19
C TYR A 4 -22.01 -24.83 12.36
N LYS A 5 -22.07 -23.66 13.00
CA LYS A 5 -22.41 -22.37 12.39
C LYS A 5 -21.20 -21.95 11.54
N GLY A 6 -21.33 -22.04 10.22
CA GLY A 6 -20.31 -21.59 9.27
C GLY A 6 -19.96 -20.13 9.52
N ILE A 7 -18.71 -19.89 9.89
CA ILE A 7 -18.16 -18.55 10.04
C ILE A 7 -17.82 -18.05 8.64
N ASP A 8 -18.77 -17.35 8.03
CA ASP A 8 -18.58 -16.57 6.81
C ASP A 8 -17.56 -15.46 7.09
N ILE A 9 -16.27 -15.79 6.97
CA ILE A 9 -15.23 -14.78 6.85
C ILE A 9 -15.26 -14.25 5.43
N MET A 10 -16.23 -13.36 5.23
CA MET A 10 -16.35 -12.40 4.15
C MET A 10 -15.00 -12.13 3.49
N SER A 11 -14.95 -12.39 2.18
CA SER A 11 -13.95 -11.86 1.27
C SER A 11 -13.96 -10.33 1.33
N LYS A 12 -13.30 -9.74 2.33
CA LYS A 12 -13.07 -8.31 2.37
C LYS A 12 -12.10 -7.99 1.23
N SER A 13 -12.67 -7.58 0.11
CA SER A 13 -11.95 -7.01 -1.04
C SER A 13 -10.95 -5.98 -0.51
N VAL A 14 -9.67 -6.34 -0.47
CA VAL A 14 -8.63 -5.44 0.01
C VAL A 14 -8.46 -4.37 -1.05
N LYS A 15 -8.95 -3.17 -0.76
CA LYS A 15 -8.81 -2.03 -1.67
C LYS A 15 -7.32 -1.75 -1.85
N PRO A 16 -6.83 -1.54 -3.09
CA PRO A 16 -5.42 -1.25 -3.31
C PRO A 16 -5.06 0.03 -2.55
N VAL A 17 -4.09 -0.08 -1.64
CA VAL A 17 -3.64 1.06 -0.83
C VAL A 17 -2.72 1.88 -1.71
N VAL A 18 -3.25 2.99 -2.22
CA VAL A 18 -2.47 3.92 -3.02
C VAL A 18 -1.87 4.97 -2.11
N ARG A 19 -0.54 5.03 -2.01
CA ARG A 19 0.17 6.04 -1.22
C ARG A 19 0.91 7.01 -2.13
N THR A 20 1.03 8.25 -1.67
CA THR A 20 1.86 9.25 -2.31
C THR A 20 3.21 9.26 -1.60
N VAL A 21 4.28 9.12 -2.37
CA VAL A 21 5.66 9.19 -1.89
C VAL A 21 6.42 10.23 -2.70
N TYR A 22 7.45 10.81 -2.10
CA TYR A 22 8.34 11.76 -2.75
C TYR A 22 9.71 11.09 -2.93
N ARG A 23 10.28 11.17 -4.12
CA ARG A 23 11.56 10.55 -4.45
C ARG A 23 12.50 11.60 -5.03
N SER A 24 13.71 11.70 -4.51
CA SER A 24 14.76 12.54 -5.10
C SER A 24 15.14 11.97 -6.46
N SER A 25 15.15 12.80 -7.49
CA SER A 25 15.62 12.47 -8.84
C SER A 25 17.15 12.45 -8.91
N VAL A 26 17.84 13.03 -7.93
CA VAL A 26 19.30 13.10 -7.89
C VAL A 26 19.86 11.76 -7.39
N ASP A 27 19.46 11.35 -6.18
CA ASP A 27 20.01 10.17 -5.51
C ASP A 27 19.07 8.95 -5.56
N GLY A 28 17.80 9.16 -5.95
CA GLY A 28 16.80 8.10 -5.98
C GLY A 28 16.18 7.76 -4.61
N GLU A 29 16.52 8.50 -3.56
CA GLU A 29 16.05 8.28 -2.19
C GLU A 29 14.62 8.77 -1.95
N PHE A 30 13.92 8.15 -0.99
CA PHE A 30 12.60 8.62 -0.56
C PHE A 30 12.74 9.76 0.43
N VAL A 31 12.19 10.91 0.10
CA VAL A 31 12.30 12.15 0.87
C VAL A 31 10.97 12.53 1.52
N THR A 32 11.03 13.43 2.49
CA THR A 32 9.84 13.96 3.16
C THR A 32 9.09 14.94 2.27
N ALA A 33 7.82 15.19 2.59
CA ALA A 33 6.99 16.16 1.88
C ALA A 33 7.52 17.60 2.02
N GLU A 34 8.20 17.92 3.12
CA GLU A 34 8.80 19.24 3.34
C GLU A 34 10.01 19.45 2.45
N TYR A 35 10.89 18.46 2.36
CA TYR A 35 12.02 18.48 1.44
C TYR A 35 11.55 18.62 -0.01
N ALA A 36 10.51 17.87 -0.39
CA ALA A 36 9.90 17.97 -1.72
C ALA A 36 9.36 19.38 -2.06
N LYS A 37 8.90 20.13 -1.06
CA LYS A 37 8.43 21.52 -1.23
C LYS A 37 9.59 22.50 -1.39
N GLN A 38 10.69 22.27 -0.67
CA GLN A 38 11.90 23.09 -0.77
C GLN A 38 12.67 22.81 -2.07
N HIS A 39 12.65 21.56 -2.54
CA HIS A 39 13.36 21.09 -3.74
C HIS A 39 12.41 20.53 -4.81
N PRO A 40 11.49 21.34 -5.36
CA PRO A 40 10.47 20.86 -6.30
C PRO A 40 11.05 20.46 -7.67
N ARG A 41 12.25 20.95 -8.01
CA ARG A 41 12.94 20.62 -9.27
C ARG A 41 13.66 19.28 -9.21
N GLU A 42 14.05 18.86 -8.01
CA GLU A 42 14.86 17.68 -7.78
C GLU A 42 14.03 16.53 -7.20
N THR A 43 12.77 16.79 -6.84
CA THR A 43 11.91 15.79 -6.20
C THR A 43 10.72 15.43 -7.07
N GLU A 44 10.54 14.14 -7.32
CA GLU A 44 9.39 13.60 -8.01
C GLU A 44 8.31 13.16 -7.03
N LYS A 45 7.05 13.48 -7.36
CA LYS A 45 5.89 12.98 -6.64
C LYS A 45 5.39 11.69 -7.30
N GLN A 46 5.58 10.56 -6.63
CA GLN A 46 5.18 9.25 -7.14
C GLN A 46 3.98 8.69 -6.39
N ARG A 47 3.07 8.07 -7.13
CA ARG A 47 1.87 7.43 -6.57
C ARG A 47 2.03 5.92 -6.63
N ILE A 48 2.49 5.33 -5.52
CA ILE A 48 2.72 3.90 -5.43
C ILE A 48 1.42 3.16 -5.11
N ARG A 49 1.10 2.14 -5.91
CA ARG A 49 0.07 1.17 -5.57
C ARG A 49 0.75 0.07 -4.76
N LEU A 50 0.55 0.07 -3.46
CA LEU A 50 0.90 -1.09 -2.66
C LEU A 50 -0.07 -2.19 -3.06
N GLN A 51 0.43 -3.22 -3.75
CA GLN A 51 -0.33 -4.45 -3.90
C GLN A 51 -0.64 -4.94 -2.49
N SER A 52 -1.94 -5.07 -2.20
CA SER A 52 -2.39 -5.72 -0.99
C SER A 52 -1.75 -7.11 -0.92
N PRO A 53 -1.25 -7.55 0.26
CA PRO A 53 -0.68 -8.88 0.38
C PRO A 53 -1.71 -9.90 -0.15
N PRO A 54 -1.27 -10.92 -0.90
CA PRO A 54 -2.17 -11.94 -1.40
C PRO A 54 -2.93 -12.55 -0.22
N PRO A 55 -4.23 -12.84 -0.37
CA PRO A 55 -5.00 -13.41 0.71
C PRO A 55 -4.31 -14.69 1.19
N PRO A 56 -4.25 -14.93 2.52
CA PRO A 56 -3.65 -16.16 3.03
C PRO A 56 -4.34 -17.35 2.39
N LYS A 57 -3.55 -18.22 1.73
CA LYS A 57 -4.05 -19.46 1.15
C LYS A 57 -4.62 -20.30 2.29
N LYS A 58 -5.93 -20.58 2.24
CA LYS A 58 -6.57 -21.46 3.24
C LYS A 58 -5.84 -22.81 3.23
N PRO A 59 -5.43 -23.35 4.39
CA PRO A 59 -5.02 -24.75 4.46
C PRO A 59 -6.22 -25.62 4.06
N ARG A 60 -5.94 -26.62 3.21
CA ARG A 60 -6.92 -27.55 2.63
C ARG A 60 -7.45 -28.51 3.69
#